data_AF-A0A4Z2GUR5-F1
#
_entry.id   AF-A0A4Z2GUR5-F1
#
_cell.length_a   1.000
_cell.length_b   1.000
_cell.length_c   1.000
_cell.angle_alpha   90.00
_cell.angle_beta   90.00
_cell.angle_gamma   90.00
#
_symmetry.space_group_name_H-M   'P 1'
#
loop_
_entity.id
_entity.type
_entity.pdbx_description
1 polymer ?
#
loop_
_entity_poly.entity_id
_entity_poly.type
_entity_poly.pdbx_seq_one_letter_code
_entity_poly.pdbx_strand_id
1 'polypeptide(L)'
;MRPVYPSKTFPNLYTLVTGLYPESHGIVGNTMHDPVFNATFTLRTKEKLNHRWWGGQPIWITAEEQGVKAASFFWPWVIPLERRILTILHWLHLPDDERPYVFAVHSEQPDTFGHRLGPLSSELTPRLLYPPQLDNPLREIDNVIGQLMNGLKQMNLHRCVNIIIVGDHGTSDEPSTQHTYGC
;
A
#
# COMPACT_ATOMS: atom_id res chain seq x y z
N MET A 1 -13.66 -6.44 1.53
CA MET A 1 -12.98 -6.29 2.84
C MET A 1 -13.48 -5.00 3.48
N ARG A 2 -13.64 -4.94 4.81
CA ARG A 2 -14.07 -3.71 5.51
C ARG A 2 -12.83 -3.01 6.10
N PRO A 3 -12.60 -1.72 5.83
CA PRO A 3 -11.51 -0.97 6.45
C PRO A 3 -11.80 -0.67 7.92
N VAL A 4 -10.77 -0.32 8.68
CA VAL A 4 -10.93 0.29 10.00
C VAL A 4 -11.18 1.79 9.89
N TYR A 5 -11.74 2.37 10.95
CA TYR A 5 -11.87 3.83 11.08
C TYR A 5 -10.60 4.44 11.71
N PRO A 6 -10.09 5.57 11.20
CA PRO A 6 -10.55 6.27 9.99
C PRO A 6 -10.14 5.52 8.72
N SER A 7 -10.98 5.59 7.67
CA SER A 7 -10.73 5.00 6.35
C SER A 7 -9.67 5.81 5.59
N LYS A 8 -8.45 5.78 6.11
CA LYS A 8 -7.25 6.46 5.62
C LYS A 8 -6.10 5.47 5.51
N THR A 9 -5.16 5.81 4.64
CA THR A 9 -4.04 5.00 4.21
C THR A 9 -3.20 4.40 5.34
N PHE A 10 -2.55 5.24 6.15
CA PHE A 10 -1.60 4.74 7.17
C PHE A 10 -2.27 3.92 8.27
N PRO A 11 -3.44 4.33 8.82
CA PRO A 11 -4.18 3.50 9.77
C PRO A 11 -4.53 2.12 9.21
N ASN A 12 -5.09 2.05 8.00
CA ASN A 12 -5.56 0.79 7.43
C ASN A 12 -4.43 -0.14 7.02
N LEU A 13 -3.34 0.38 6.46
CA LEU A 13 -2.22 -0.46 6.04
C LEU A 13 -1.40 -0.95 7.23
N TYR A 14 -1.32 -0.16 8.30
CA TYR A 14 -0.68 -0.63 9.52
C TYR A 14 -1.56 -1.63 10.28
N THR A 15 -2.89 -1.45 10.27
CA THR A 15 -3.84 -2.49 10.70
C THR A 15 -3.66 -3.78 9.90
N LEU A 16 -3.54 -3.72 8.57
CA LEU A 16 -3.42 -4.91 7.72
C LEU A 16 -2.22 -5.79 8.11
N VAL A 17 -1.10 -5.14 8.46
CA VAL A 17 0.16 -5.85 8.73
C VAL A 17 0.34 -6.22 10.20
N THR A 18 -0.45 -5.64 11.12
CA THR A 18 -0.37 -5.93 12.57
C THR A 18 -1.57 -6.72 13.09
N GLY A 19 -2.72 -6.69 12.41
CA GLY A 19 -3.98 -7.23 12.91
C GLY A 19 -4.60 -6.42 14.05
N LEU A 20 -4.07 -5.23 14.37
CA LEU A 20 -4.49 -4.39 15.48
C LEU A 20 -5.39 -3.24 15.03
N TYR A 21 -6.21 -2.71 15.93
CA TYR A 21 -6.93 -1.45 15.69
C TYR A 21 -6.00 -0.23 15.79
N PRO A 22 -6.36 0.91 15.16
CA PRO A 22 -5.56 2.14 15.23
C PRO A 22 -5.22 2.64 16.62
N GLU A 23 -6.15 2.49 17.56
CA GLU A 23 -5.92 2.83 18.98
C GLU A 23 -4.89 1.94 19.66
N SER A 24 -4.72 0.69 19.21
CA SER A 24 -3.75 -0.25 19.77
C SER A 24 -2.37 -0.12 19.13
N HIS A 25 -2.31 0.06 17.80
CA HIS A 25 -1.03 0.16 17.08
C HIS A 25 -0.47 1.59 17.00
N GLY A 26 -1.23 2.59 17.47
CA GLY A 26 -0.77 3.99 17.63
C GLY A 26 -0.87 4.86 16.38
N ILE A 27 -1.21 4.30 15.21
CA ILE A 27 -1.34 5.04 13.94
C ILE A 27 -2.80 5.39 13.72
N VAL A 28 -3.29 6.43 14.40
CA VAL A 28 -4.70 6.83 14.41
C VAL A 28 -5.10 7.73 13.24
N GLY A 29 -4.15 8.24 12.45
CA GLY A 29 -4.42 9.07 11.28
C GLY A 29 -3.20 9.28 10.39
N ASN A 30 -3.41 9.82 9.19
CA ASN A 30 -2.33 10.27 8.30
C ASN A 30 -1.59 11.51 8.84
N THR A 31 -2.25 12.25 9.73
CA THR A 31 -1.73 13.38 10.50
C THR A 31 -2.20 13.23 11.95
N MET A 32 -1.29 13.26 12.92
CA MET A 32 -1.62 13.13 14.34
C MET A 32 -0.60 13.87 15.20
N HIS A 33 -1.05 14.47 16.30
CA HIS A 33 -0.20 15.11 17.29
C HIS A 33 -0.23 14.31 18.58
N ASP A 34 0.95 13.99 19.11
CA ASP A 34 1.10 13.33 20.40
C ASP A 34 1.56 14.35 21.45
N PRO A 35 0.78 14.61 22.51
CA PRO A 35 1.10 15.61 23.52
C PRO A 35 2.24 15.17 24.45
N VAL A 36 2.50 13.86 24.60
CA VAL A 36 3.59 13.32 25.41
C VAL A 36 4.91 13.50 24.66
N PHE A 37 4.92 13.22 23.35
CA PHE A 37 6.09 13.45 22.50
C PHE A 37 6.27 14.93 22.13
N ASN A 38 5.22 15.74 22.31
CA ASN A 38 5.10 17.11 21.82
C ASN A 38 5.55 17.21 20.34
N ALA A 39 5.02 16.31 19.52
CA ALA A 39 5.45 16.14 18.13
C ALA A 39 4.25 15.81 17.23
N THR A 40 4.39 16.13 15.94
CA THR A 40 3.34 15.90 14.95
C THR A 40 3.83 14.96 13.86
N PHE A 41 3.17 13.81 13.77
CA PHE A 41 3.32 12.85 12.69
C PHE A 41 2.58 13.35 11.44
N THR A 42 3.24 13.29 10.29
CA THR A 42 2.58 13.51 8.98
C THR A 42 3.23 12.64 7.91
N LEU A 43 2.49 12.39 6.82
CA LEU A 43 3.01 11.68 5.65
C LEU A 43 4.24 12.36 5.00
N ARG A 44 4.37 13.68 5.14
CA ARG A 44 5.37 14.48 4.42
C ARG A 44 6.68 14.66 5.18
N THR A 45 6.65 14.55 6.50
CA THR A 45 7.82 14.82 7.35
C THR A 45 8.68 13.56 7.53
N LYS A 46 9.92 13.74 8.01
CA LYS A 46 10.79 12.64 8.46
C LYS A 46 10.37 12.08 9.81
N GLU A 47 9.50 12.77 10.55
CA GLU A 47 9.01 12.35 11.86
C GLU A 47 8.35 10.96 11.81
N LYS A 48 7.70 10.62 10.68
CA LYS A 48 7.13 9.28 10.46
C LYS A 48 8.14 8.13 10.51
N LEU A 49 9.43 8.40 10.37
CA LEU A 49 10.49 7.39 10.42
C LEU A 49 10.89 7.04 11.86
N ASN A 50 10.42 7.80 12.85
CA ASN A 50 10.73 7.54 14.25
C ASN A 50 9.89 6.36 14.76
N HIS A 51 10.55 5.34 15.32
CA HIS A 51 9.91 4.10 15.78
C HIS A 51 8.84 4.31 16.86
N ARG A 52 8.86 5.44 17.58
CA ARG A 52 7.98 5.74 18.71
C ARG A 52 6.50 5.81 18.36
N TRP A 53 6.20 6.02 17.08
CA TRP A 53 4.84 6.09 16.55
C TRP A 53 4.24 4.72 16.24
N TRP A 54 5.08 3.71 16.05
CA TRP A 54 4.71 2.43 15.45
C TRP A 54 4.65 1.34 16.51
N GLY A 55 3.48 1.17 17.12
CA GLY A 55 3.24 0.13 18.13
C GLY A 55 2.88 -1.23 17.52
N GLY A 56 2.77 -2.25 18.37
CA GLY A 56 2.45 -3.62 17.92
C GLY A 56 3.58 -4.28 17.15
N GLN A 57 3.27 -5.37 16.44
CA GLN A 57 4.25 -6.18 15.74
C GLN A 57 3.79 -6.48 14.31
N PRO A 58 4.37 -5.81 13.29
CA PRO A 58 3.98 -6.04 11.92
C PRO A 58 4.51 -7.39 11.40
N ILE A 59 3.84 -7.95 10.39
CA ILE A 59 4.07 -9.30 9.88
C ILE A 59 5.53 -9.59 9.50
N TRP A 60 6.28 -8.60 9.00
CA TRP A 60 7.70 -8.78 8.66
C TRP A 60 8.57 -8.97 9.91
N ILE A 61 8.28 -8.26 11.01
CA ILE A 61 8.98 -8.48 12.28
C ILE A 61 8.60 -9.85 12.86
N THR A 62 7.31 -10.21 12.84
CA THR A 62 6.84 -11.54 13.26
C THR A 62 7.51 -12.67 12.48
N ALA A 63 7.67 -12.50 11.16
CA ALA A 63 8.37 -13.47 10.32
C ALA A 63 9.84 -13.60 10.74
N GLU A 64 10.55 -12.47 10.88
CA GLU A 64 11.97 -12.46 11.24
C GLU A 64 12.24 -13.07 12.62
N GLU A 65 11.40 -12.77 13.62
CA GLU A 65 11.48 -13.37 14.96
C GLU A 65 11.28 -14.89 14.96
N GLN A 66 10.54 -15.41 13.97
CA GLN A 66 10.32 -16.84 13.77
C GLN A 66 11.31 -17.48 12.79
N GLY A 67 12.40 -16.77 12.44
CA GLY A 67 13.45 -17.26 11.55
C GLY A 67 13.06 -17.29 10.07
N VAL A 68 12.00 -16.58 9.69
CA VAL A 68 11.50 -16.47 8.31
C VAL A 68 11.92 -15.12 7.72
N LYS A 69 12.69 -15.14 6.62
CA LYS A 69 13.13 -13.91 5.93
C LYS A 69 11.94 -13.18 5.31
N ALA A 70 11.84 -11.88 5.55
CA ALA A 70 10.83 -11.01 4.97
C ALA A 70 11.47 -9.92 4.10
N ALA A 71 10.77 -9.49 3.06
CA ALA A 71 11.15 -8.36 2.24
C ALA A 71 9.95 -7.46 1.99
N SER A 72 10.10 -6.16 2.20
CA SER A 72 8.99 -5.20 2.12
C SER A 72 9.39 -3.95 1.37
N PHE A 73 8.60 -3.58 0.37
CA PHE A 73 8.57 -2.24 -0.19
C PHE A 73 7.55 -1.40 0.58
N PHE A 74 7.93 -0.95 1.76
CA PHE A 74 7.11 -0.08 2.58
C PHE A 74 7.20 1.36 2.05
N TRP A 75 6.23 1.77 1.21
CA TRP A 75 6.02 3.15 0.74
C TRP A 75 7.17 3.85 0.00
N PRO A 76 7.87 3.20 -0.94
CA PRO A 76 8.97 3.84 -1.65
C PRO A 76 8.44 4.68 -2.82
N TRP A 77 7.91 5.89 -2.54
CA TRP A 77 7.36 6.81 -3.55
C TRP A 77 8.33 7.12 -4.71
N VAL A 78 9.63 6.96 -4.51
CA VAL A 78 10.67 7.21 -5.52
C VAL A 78 10.99 6.01 -6.41
N ILE A 79 10.49 4.81 -6.08
CA ILE A 79 10.73 3.58 -6.86
C ILE A 79 9.49 3.28 -7.69
N PRO A 80 9.58 3.23 -9.03
CA PRO A 80 8.46 2.87 -9.90
C PRO A 80 7.89 1.48 -9.56
N LEU A 81 6.57 1.31 -9.70
CA LEU A 81 5.88 0.08 -9.30
C LEU A 81 6.39 -1.15 -10.07
N GLU A 82 6.68 -1.00 -11.36
CA GLU A 82 7.29 -2.04 -12.20
C GLU A 82 8.65 -2.48 -11.63
N ARG A 83 9.46 -1.52 -11.16
CA ARG A 83 10.76 -1.82 -10.56
C ARG A 83 10.61 -2.54 -9.22
N ARG A 84 9.56 -2.25 -8.45
CA ARG A 84 9.22 -3.01 -7.22
C ARG A 84 8.93 -4.47 -7.55
N ILE A 85 8.11 -4.74 -8.58
CA ILE A 85 7.81 -6.10 -9.04
C ILE A 85 9.06 -6.83 -9.54
N LEU A 86 9.88 -6.19 -10.36
CA LEU A 86 11.13 -6.78 -10.84
C LEU A 86 12.07 -7.15 -9.69
N THR A 87 12.11 -6.34 -8.64
CA THR A 87 12.93 -6.62 -7.46
C THR A 87 12.38 -7.82 -6.67
N ILE A 88 11.06 -7.97 -6.55
CA ILE A 88 10.44 -9.17 -5.95
C ILE A 88 10.81 -10.42 -6.74
N LEU A 89 10.70 -10.38 -8.07
CA LEU A 89 11.07 -11.51 -8.93
C LEU A 89 12.56 -11.84 -8.80
N HIS A 90 13.42 -10.82 -8.67
CA HIS A 90 14.84 -11.02 -8.41
C HIS A 90 15.09 -11.70 -7.04
N TRP A 91 14.43 -11.22 -5.97
CA TRP A 91 14.53 -11.84 -4.65
C TRP A 91 14.04 -13.30 -4.64
N LEU A 92 12.99 -13.62 -5.39
CA LEU A 92 12.51 -14.99 -5.56
C LEU A 92 13.51 -15.90 -6.28
N HIS A 93 14.48 -15.34 -6.99
CA HIS A 93 15.55 -16.08 -7.68
C HIS A 93 16.80 -16.26 -6.81
N LEU A 94 16.85 -15.65 -5.62
CA LEU A 94 17.98 -15.82 -4.72
C LEU A 94 18.13 -17.28 -4.24
N PRO A 95 19.34 -17.69 -3.85
CA PRO A 95 19.60 -18.95 -3.15
C PRO A 95 18.69 -19.15 -1.94
N ASP A 96 18.41 -20.40 -1.57
CA ASP A 96 17.46 -20.74 -0.51
C ASP A 96 17.80 -20.09 0.84
N ASP A 97 19.09 -19.92 1.13
CA ASP A 97 19.61 -19.30 2.35
C ASP A 97 19.58 -17.77 2.34
N GLU A 98 19.22 -17.14 1.21
CA GLU A 98 19.06 -15.69 1.06
C GLU A 98 17.61 -15.28 0.73
N ARG A 99 16.83 -16.18 0.11
CA ARG A 99 15.50 -15.88 -0.42
C ARG A 99 14.47 -15.57 0.68
N PRO A 100 13.77 -14.42 0.61
CA PRO A 100 12.63 -14.12 1.47
C PRO A 100 11.42 -15.01 1.17
N TYR A 101 10.56 -15.21 2.17
CA TYR A 101 9.33 -15.99 2.07
C TYR A 101 8.07 -15.13 2.21
N VAL A 102 8.21 -13.94 2.80
CA VAL A 102 7.13 -12.96 2.93
C VAL A 102 7.52 -11.71 2.13
N PHE A 103 6.62 -11.29 1.24
CA PHE A 103 6.81 -10.12 0.39
C PHE A 103 5.66 -9.15 0.56
N ALA A 104 5.96 -7.86 0.67
CA ALA A 104 4.96 -6.79 0.65
C ALA A 104 5.31 -5.74 -0.40
N VAL A 105 4.32 -5.36 -1.22
CA VAL A 105 4.43 -4.26 -2.18
C VAL A 105 3.20 -3.39 -2.09
N HIS A 106 3.42 -2.08 -2.16
CA HIS A 106 2.39 -1.06 -2.14
C HIS A 106 2.28 -0.39 -3.52
N SER A 107 1.09 0.08 -3.88
CA SER A 107 0.83 0.94 -5.05
C SER A 107 0.07 2.18 -4.60
N GLU A 108 0.57 3.36 -4.95
CA GLU A 108 -0.08 4.64 -4.65
C GLU A 108 -1.31 4.94 -5.54
N GLN A 109 -1.49 4.13 -6.59
CA GLN A 109 -2.66 4.13 -7.46
C GLN A 109 -3.64 3.02 -7.03
N PRO A 110 -4.96 3.18 -7.23
CA PRO A 110 -5.62 4.29 -7.94
C PRO A 110 -5.97 5.49 -7.03
N ASP A 111 -5.60 5.47 -5.74
CA ASP A 111 -5.96 6.49 -4.76
C ASP A 111 -5.54 7.90 -5.18
N THR A 112 -4.29 8.05 -5.66
CA THR A 112 -3.77 9.34 -6.15
C THR A 112 -4.64 9.93 -7.27
N PHE A 113 -5.13 9.08 -8.17
CA PHE A 113 -6.00 9.50 -9.27
C PHE A 113 -7.43 9.79 -8.80
N GLY A 114 -7.98 8.92 -7.95
CA GLY A 114 -9.29 9.10 -7.34
C GLY A 114 -9.40 10.43 -6.59
N HIS A 115 -8.34 10.83 -5.88
CA HIS A 115 -8.26 12.15 -5.23
C HIS A 115 -8.26 13.34 -6.21
N ARG A 116 -7.78 13.17 -7.45
CA ARG A 116 -7.72 14.25 -8.43
C ARG A 116 -9.03 14.42 -9.19
N LEU A 117 -9.66 13.32 -9.59
CA LEU A 117 -10.78 13.35 -10.55
C LEU A 117 -12.10 12.84 -9.99
N GLY A 118 -12.10 12.24 -8.80
CA GLY A 118 -13.24 11.54 -8.24
C GLY A 118 -13.35 10.09 -8.74
N PRO A 119 -13.93 9.17 -7.94
CA PRO A 119 -14.03 7.74 -8.23
C PRO A 119 -14.83 7.37 -9.49
N LEU A 120 -15.73 8.25 -9.96
CA LEU A 120 -16.63 7.99 -11.09
C LEU A 120 -16.25 8.75 -12.37
N SER A 121 -15.06 9.36 -12.42
CA SER A 121 -14.62 10.07 -13.62
C SER A 121 -14.56 9.11 -14.81
N SER A 122 -14.94 9.58 -16.00
CA SER A 122 -14.93 8.82 -17.25
C SER A 122 -13.52 8.43 -17.73
N GLU A 123 -12.48 8.81 -16.99
CA GLU A 123 -11.09 8.40 -17.21
C GLU A 123 -10.72 7.14 -16.39
N LEU A 124 -11.47 6.81 -15.33
CA LEU A 124 -11.38 5.52 -14.61
C LEU A 124 -12.20 4.41 -15.29
N THR A 125 -13.25 4.77 -16.03
CA THR A 125 -14.10 3.84 -16.78
C THR A 125 -13.76 3.90 -18.28
N PRO A 126 -13.48 2.78 -18.96
CA PRO A 126 -13.25 2.81 -20.40
C PRO A 126 -14.56 3.16 -21.11
N ARG A 127 -14.82 4.45 -21.36
CA ARG A 127 -15.80 4.85 -22.35
C ARG A 127 -15.20 4.61 -23.72
N LEU A 128 -16.01 3.99 -24.58
CA LEU A 128 -15.78 3.60 -25.97
C LEU A 128 -15.37 4.78 -26.88
N LEU A 129 -14.21 5.38 -26.65
CA LEU A 129 -13.64 6.40 -27.53
C LEU A 129 -12.17 6.07 -27.80
N TYR A 130 -11.90 5.83 -29.08
CA TYR A 130 -10.57 5.62 -29.64
C TYR A 130 -10.02 6.99 -30.08
N PRO A 131 -8.72 7.28 -29.92
CA PRO A 131 -7.64 6.39 -29.47
C PRO A 131 -7.48 6.33 -27.94
N PRO A 132 -7.12 5.17 -27.35
CA PRO A 132 -6.82 5.05 -25.93
C PRO A 132 -5.41 5.60 -25.69
N GLN A 133 -5.30 6.83 -25.18
CA GLN A 133 -4.01 7.45 -24.85
C GLN A 133 -3.99 7.85 -23.39
N LEU A 134 -3.17 7.10 -22.64
CA LEU A 134 -2.55 7.38 -21.33
C LEU A 134 -3.54 7.64 -20.17
N ASP A 135 -3.15 7.27 -18.95
CA ASP A 135 -3.82 7.66 -17.70
C ASP A 135 -5.05 6.84 -17.25
N ASN A 136 -5.13 5.53 -17.56
CA ASN A 136 -5.99 4.63 -16.76
C ASN A 136 -5.16 3.93 -15.67
N PRO A 137 -5.17 4.42 -14.42
CA PRO A 137 -4.39 3.84 -13.32
C PRO A 137 -4.77 2.38 -13.04
N LEU A 138 -6.00 1.96 -13.33
CA LEU A 138 -6.41 0.57 -13.17
C LEU A 138 -5.73 -0.34 -14.18
N ARG A 139 -5.55 0.13 -15.43
CA ARG A 139 -4.83 -0.63 -16.46
C ARG A 139 -3.34 -0.73 -16.14
N GLU A 140 -2.75 0.31 -15.56
CA GLU A 140 -1.36 0.28 -15.09
C GLU A 140 -1.16 -0.77 -14.00
N ILE A 141 -2.05 -0.79 -12.98
CA ILE A 141 -2.03 -1.79 -11.92
C ILE A 141 -2.22 -3.21 -12.49
N ASP A 142 -3.19 -3.40 -13.39
CA ASP A 142 -3.44 -4.69 -14.04
C ASP A 142 -2.23 -5.17 -14.86
N ASN A 143 -1.58 -4.27 -15.61
CA ASN A 143 -0.36 -4.57 -16.35
C ASN A 143 0.77 -5.02 -15.41
N VAL A 144 0.94 -4.35 -14.26
CA VAL A 144 1.95 -4.70 -13.25
C VAL A 144 1.65 -6.05 -12.60
N ILE A 145 0.39 -6.34 -12.28
CA ILE A 145 -0.04 -7.66 -11.80
C ILE A 145 0.29 -8.71 -12.86
N GLY A 146 0.01 -8.42 -14.13
CA GLY A 146 0.38 -9.27 -15.27
C GLY A 146 1.89 -9.54 -15.35
N GLN A 147 2.73 -8.52 -15.14
CA GLN A 147 4.19 -8.69 -15.10
C GLN A 147 4.62 -9.64 -13.97
N LEU A 148 4.07 -9.48 -12.76
CA LEU A 148 4.32 -10.38 -11.64
C LEU A 148 3.92 -11.82 -11.98
N MET A 149 2.70 -12.04 -12.46
CA MET A 149 2.18 -13.37 -12.77
C MET A 149 2.96 -14.05 -13.89
N ASN A 150 3.35 -13.30 -14.92
CA ASN A 150 4.18 -13.80 -16.02
C ASN A 150 5.57 -14.19 -15.53
N GLY A 151 6.21 -13.37 -14.69
CA GLY A 151 7.50 -13.70 -14.06
C GLY A 151 7.42 -14.96 -13.21
N LEU A 152 6.40 -15.06 -12.35
CA LEU A 152 6.15 -16.27 -11.55
C LEU A 152 5.91 -17.50 -12.42
N LYS A 153 5.22 -17.36 -13.57
CA LYS A 153 5.01 -18.47 -14.50
C LYS A 153 6.31 -18.93 -15.15
N GLN A 154 7.18 -18.00 -15.58
CA GLN A 154 8.49 -18.32 -16.13
C GLN A 154 9.40 -19.04 -15.12
N MET A 155 9.23 -18.76 -13.83
CA MET A 155 9.94 -19.42 -12.73
C MET A 155 9.26 -20.70 -12.24
N ASN A 156 8.15 -21.14 -12.86
CA ASN A 156 7.30 -22.24 -12.38
C ASN A 156 6.73 -22.05 -10.95
N LEU A 157 6.66 -20.80 -10.47
CA LEU A 157 6.16 -20.43 -9.14
C LEU A 157 4.68 -20.00 -9.12
N HIS A 158 4.05 -19.79 -10.28
CA HIS A 158 2.66 -19.31 -10.38
C HIS A 158 1.58 -20.21 -9.72
N ARG A 159 1.89 -21.47 -9.39
CA ARG A 159 1.03 -22.38 -8.63
C ARG A 159 1.59 -22.75 -7.25
N CYS A 160 2.66 -22.08 -6.84
CA CYS A 160 3.36 -22.28 -5.58
C CYS A 160 3.18 -21.08 -4.64
N VAL A 161 3.33 -19.87 -5.17
CA VAL A 161 3.23 -18.63 -4.40
C VAL A 161 1.76 -18.30 -4.11
N ASN A 162 1.46 -18.01 -2.84
CA ASN A 162 0.19 -17.44 -2.43
C ASN A 162 0.22 -15.92 -2.59
N ILE A 163 -0.75 -15.35 -3.30
CA ILE A 163 -0.82 -13.92 -3.58
C ILE A 163 -2.10 -13.36 -2.97
N ILE A 164 -1.95 -12.29 -2.19
CA ILE A 164 -3.07 -11.52 -1.64
C ILE A 164 -3.03 -10.15 -2.32
N ILE A 165 -4.08 -9.81 -3.06
CA ILE A 165 -4.30 -8.48 -3.64
C ILE A 165 -5.41 -7.82 -2.83
N VAL A 166 -5.09 -6.72 -2.17
CA VAL A 166 -5.97 -6.08 -1.19
C VAL A 166 -5.80 -4.56 -1.23
N GLY A 167 -6.91 -3.84 -1.11
CA GLY A 167 -6.95 -2.38 -0.95
C GLY A 167 -7.12 -2.00 0.51
N ASP A 168 -6.64 -0.81 0.88
CA ASP A 168 -6.67 -0.27 2.24
C ASP A 168 -7.99 0.42 2.57
N HIS A 169 -8.57 1.18 1.63
CA HIS A 169 -9.87 1.80 1.75
C HIS A 169 -10.52 2.02 0.37
N GLY A 170 -11.77 2.50 0.38
CA GLY A 170 -12.45 2.99 -0.83
C GLY A 170 -12.19 4.48 -1.06
N THR A 171 -12.72 5.00 -2.15
CA THR A 171 -12.74 6.44 -2.47
C THR A 171 -14.18 6.91 -2.58
N SER A 172 -14.47 8.14 -2.17
CA SER A 172 -15.78 8.79 -2.30
C SER A 172 -15.65 10.13 -3.02
N ASP A 173 -16.73 10.57 -3.67
CA ASP A 173 -16.81 11.94 -4.20
C ASP A 173 -16.86 12.92 -3.01
N GLU A 174 -15.85 13.78 -2.89
CA GLU A 174 -15.85 14.89 -1.95
C GLU A 174 -15.96 16.21 -2.74
N PRO A 175 -17.05 16.99 -2.58
CA PRO A 175 -17.11 18.33 -3.16
C PRO A 175 -16.02 19.22 -2.53
N SER A 176 -15.45 20.12 -3.31
CA SER A 176 -14.33 21.00 -2.93
C SER A 176 -14.62 22.00 -1.79
N THR A 177 -15.79 21.92 -1.16
CA THR A 177 -16.24 22.78 -0.07
C THR A 177 -16.45 21.98 1.21
N GLN A 178 -15.37 21.69 1.94
CA GLN A 178 -15.50 21.56 3.40
C GLN A 178 -15.78 22.96 3.97
N HIS A 179 -17.05 23.35 3.98
CA HIS A 179 -17.50 24.30 5.00
C HIS A 179 -17.35 23.59 6.34
N THR A 180 -16.42 24.09 7.15
CA THR A 180 -16.39 23.83 8.58
C THR A 180 -17.76 24.16 9.16
N TYR A 181 -18.60 23.15 9.37
CA TYR A 181 -19.65 23.25 10.37
C TYR A 181 -18.98 22.90 11.69
N GLY A 182 -18.37 23.92 12.30
CA GLY A 182 -18.12 23.88 13.73
C GLY A 182 -19.45 23.85 14.46
N CYS A 183 -19.55 23.02 15.51
CA CYS A 183 -20.53 23.26 16.56
C CYS A 183 -20.09 24.49 17.37
#